data_AF-A0A3M1QBV6-F1
#
_entry.id   AF-A0A3M1QBV6-F1
#
_cell.length_a   1.000
_cell.length_b   1.000
_cell.length_c   1.000
_cell.angle_alpha   90.00
_cell.angle_beta   90.00
_cell.angle_gamma   90.00
#
_symmetry.space_group_name_H-M   'P 1'
#
loop_
_entity.id
_entity.type
_entity.pdbx_description
1 polymer ?
#
loop_
_entity_poly.entity_id
_entity_poly.type
_entity_poly.pdbx_seq_one_letter_code
_entity_poly.pdbx_strand_id
1 'polypeptide(L)'
;MNVTKEMCGDFCHILRTLLQYNHDLMLRCFMVGHYNFSDVFISYSRKDSDFVHRLDAAFKAHNREVWVDFEDIPLTADWLNEIFAGIEAANTFLAVISPDYVRSSIVEREVEHAFTQGKRIVPIVYRDLVTDEDKERVHPALATHNWLFFRESDDFDETFAALLKSLDTDLDYVSLHTELLVKANEWESKGFDDSFLLYGTPLREAQAWLANSAGKQPPPTEQHRNYIAASERFVARRRRRMTAFAIYGVVVLFLALFALFEARLASRRATEANNALLTVTAEADIIATQRQNDRDLRMTINAEIATVTAEHIIIATESAIHDALVATLDAVGIDAQSVPTTIPFDATPLPFDDLNPTPTP
;
A
#
# COMPACT_ATOMS: atom_id res chain seq x y z
N MET A 1 47.45 -29.68 0.62
CA MET A 1 46.75 -28.38 0.71
C MET A 1 46.70 -27.76 -0.68
N ASN A 2 45.91 -28.32 -1.61
CA ASN A 2 45.72 -27.76 -2.97
C ASN A 2 44.60 -28.43 -3.79
N VAL A 3 43.59 -29.03 -3.16
CA VAL A 3 42.48 -29.68 -3.90
C VAL A 3 41.13 -28.97 -3.68
N THR A 4 41.05 -28.01 -2.76
CA THR A 4 39.79 -27.32 -2.42
C THR A 4 39.58 -25.98 -3.12
N LYS A 5 40.53 -25.52 -3.95
CA LYS A 5 40.44 -24.22 -4.63
C LYS A 5 39.93 -24.31 -6.08
N GLU A 6 40.19 -25.41 -6.78
CA GLU A 6 39.71 -25.61 -8.17
C GLU A 6 38.21 -25.95 -8.21
N MET A 7 37.71 -26.78 -7.29
CA MET A 7 36.27 -27.11 -7.23
C MET A 7 35.35 -25.91 -6.91
N CYS A 8 35.86 -24.85 -6.28
CA CYS A 8 35.06 -23.67 -5.97
C CYS A 8 34.89 -22.73 -7.18
N GLY A 9 35.88 -22.71 -8.09
CA GLY A 9 35.82 -21.93 -9.33
C GLY A 9 34.82 -22.51 -10.33
N ASP A 10 34.87 -23.83 -10.54
CA ASP A 10 33.99 -24.51 -11.49
C ASP A 10 32.54 -24.55 -11.03
N PHE A 11 32.29 -24.70 -9.72
CA PHE A 11 30.92 -24.64 -9.17
C PHE A 11 30.33 -23.23 -9.28
N CYS A 12 31.15 -22.18 -9.13
CA CYS A 12 30.71 -20.79 -9.27
C CYS A 12 30.45 -20.42 -10.74
N HIS A 13 31.22 -20.98 -11.68
CA HIS A 13 30.97 -20.80 -13.11
C HIS A 13 29.73 -21.57 -13.57
N ILE A 14 29.51 -22.80 -13.09
CA ILE A 14 28.31 -23.60 -13.38
C ILE A 14 27.07 -22.94 -12.75
N LEU A 15 27.14 -22.41 -11.53
CA LEU A 15 26.03 -21.69 -10.91
C LEU A 15 25.72 -20.37 -11.65
N ARG A 16 26.74 -19.68 -12.17
CA ARG A 16 26.56 -18.46 -12.98
C ARG A 16 25.95 -18.76 -14.35
N THR A 17 26.37 -19.85 -14.99
CA THR A 17 25.78 -20.32 -16.25
C THR A 17 24.35 -20.83 -16.06
N LEU A 18 24.05 -21.53 -14.95
CA LEU A 18 22.70 -21.99 -14.62
C LEU A 18 21.76 -20.86 -14.18
N LEU A 19 22.29 -19.77 -13.59
CA LEU A 19 21.51 -18.57 -13.28
C LEU A 19 21.29 -17.67 -14.50
N GLN A 20 22.21 -17.66 -15.47
CA GLN A 20 22.04 -16.97 -16.75
C GLN A 20 21.00 -17.69 -17.63
N TYR A 21 21.03 -19.03 -17.68
CA TYR A 21 20.08 -19.84 -18.44
C TYR A 21 18.65 -19.84 -17.86
N ASN A 22 18.52 -19.70 -16.54
CA ASN A 22 17.21 -19.63 -15.88
C ASN A 22 16.53 -18.25 -15.99
N HIS A 23 17.24 -17.20 -16.45
CA HIS A 23 16.61 -15.90 -16.66
C HIS A 23 15.71 -15.90 -17.91
N ASP A 24 16.09 -16.63 -18.97
CA ASP A 24 15.29 -16.77 -20.19
C ASP A 24 13.99 -17.57 -19.97
N LEU A 25 14.01 -18.55 -19.07
CA LEU A 25 12.82 -19.37 -18.78
C LEU A 25 11.91 -18.74 -17.72
N MET A 26 12.47 -17.98 -16.77
CA MET A 26 11.69 -17.32 -15.71
C MET A 26 11.03 -16.02 -16.17
N LEU A 27 11.55 -15.35 -17.21
CA LEU A 27 10.91 -14.20 -17.84
C LEU A 27 9.67 -14.58 -18.66
N ARG A 28 9.55 -15.83 -19.11
CA ARG A 28 8.37 -16.32 -19.86
C ARG A 28 7.11 -16.51 -19.01
N CYS A 29 7.18 -16.42 -17.68
CA CYS A 29 6.09 -16.86 -16.80
C CYS A 29 5.25 -15.73 -16.15
N PHE A 30 5.34 -14.48 -16.62
CA PHE A 30 4.55 -13.38 -16.06
C PHE A 30 3.50 -12.85 -17.05
N MET A 31 2.27 -13.36 -16.91
CA MET A 31 1.01 -12.90 -17.51
C MET A 31 1.09 -12.43 -18.97
N VAL A 32 0.86 -13.35 -19.90
CA VAL A 32 0.47 -13.00 -21.26
C VAL A 32 -0.57 -14.04 -21.70
N GLY A 33 -1.61 -13.62 -22.43
CA GLY A 33 -2.43 -14.56 -23.21
C GLY A 33 -1.54 -15.51 -24.02
N HIS A 34 -2.07 -16.66 -24.44
CA HIS A 34 -1.34 -17.67 -25.21
C HIS A 34 -0.86 -17.14 -26.58
N TYR A 35 0.10 -16.23 -26.61
CA TYR A 35 0.85 -15.86 -27.80
C TYR A 35 1.98 -16.86 -27.95
N ASN A 36 1.91 -17.65 -29.02
CA ASN A 36 2.99 -18.56 -29.38
C ASN A 36 4.06 -17.73 -30.11
N PHE A 37 4.99 -17.15 -29.35
CA PHE A 37 6.12 -16.43 -29.90
C PHE A 37 6.94 -17.38 -30.78
N SER A 38 7.46 -16.87 -31.89
CA SER A 38 8.32 -17.64 -32.78
C SER A 38 9.57 -16.84 -33.14
N ASP A 39 10.64 -17.54 -33.47
CA ASP A 39 11.86 -16.91 -33.95
C ASP A 39 11.66 -16.36 -35.37
N VAL A 40 10.94 -17.12 -36.20
CA VAL A 40 10.79 -16.84 -37.62
C VAL A 40 9.38 -17.13 -38.09
N PHE A 41 8.74 -16.15 -38.72
CA PHE A 41 7.58 -16.33 -39.57
C PHE A 41 8.05 -16.52 -41.02
N ILE A 42 7.63 -17.58 -41.70
CA ILE A 42 7.99 -17.82 -43.11
C ILE A 42 6.80 -17.48 -44.01
N SER A 43 6.92 -16.38 -44.76
CA SER A 43 6.01 -16.07 -45.87
C SER A 43 6.56 -16.68 -47.15
N TYR A 44 5.72 -17.42 -47.87
CA TYR A 44 6.14 -18.13 -49.09
C TYR A 44 4.98 -18.32 -50.07
N SER A 45 5.32 -18.60 -51.32
CA SER A 45 4.33 -19.08 -52.30
C SER A 45 4.14 -20.57 -52.11
N ARG A 46 2.88 -21.04 -52.12
CA ARG A 46 2.54 -22.47 -52.00
C ARG A 46 3.24 -23.36 -53.01
N LYS A 47 3.61 -22.83 -54.19
CA LYS A 47 4.38 -23.57 -55.21
C LYS A 47 5.82 -23.88 -54.82
N ASP A 48 6.32 -23.23 -53.77
CA ASP A 48 7.65 -23.39 -53.22
C ASP A 48 7.63 -24.19 -51.89
N SER A 49 6.54 -24.92 -51.62
CA SER A 49 6.34 -25.67 -50.37
C SER A 49 7.47 -26.65 -50.05
N ASP A 50 7.99 -27.36 -51.05
CA ASP A 50 9.04 -28.37 -50.85
C ASP A 50 10.31 -27.76 -50.27
N PHE A 51 10.69 -26.58 -50.77
CA PHE A 51 11.81 -25.81 -50.23
C PHE A 51 11.54 -25.34 -48.80
N VAL A 52 10.32 -24.87 -48.51
CA VAL A 52 9.96 -24.38 -47.18
C VAL A 52 9.89 -25.50 -46.14
N HIS A 53 9.45 -26.71 -46.51
CA HIS A 53 9.55 -27.88 -45.63
C HIS A 53 11.01 -28.22 -45.29
N ARG A 54 11.91 -28.13 -46.27
CA ARG A 54 13.36 -28.31 -46.03
C ARG A 54 13.90 -27.24 -45.08
N LEU A 55 13.48 -25.99 -45.27
CA LEU A 55 13.91 -24.85 -44.45
C LEU A 55 13.38 -24.94 -43.01
N ASP A 56 12.11 -25.28 -42.82
CA ASP A 56 11.49 -25.54 -41.52
C ASP A 56 12.19 -26.69 -40.77
N ALA A 57 12.46 -27.80 -41.47
CA ALA A 57 13.22 -28.91 -40.89
C ALA A 57 14.64 -28.49 -40.45
N ALA A 58 15.32 -27.65 -41.24
CA ALA A 58 16.64 -27.13 -40.91
C ALA A 58 16.59 -26.20 -39.67
N PHE A 59 15.59 -25.33 -39.56
CA PHE A 59 15.37 -24.48 -38.39
C PHE A 59 15.08 -25.32 -37.13
N LYS A 60 14.19 -26.31 -37.23
CA LYS A 60 13.86 -27.22 -36.12
C LYS A 60 15.09 -28.01 -35.65
N ALA A 61 15.94 -28.47 -36.58
CA ALA A 61 17.20 -29.12 -36.23
C ALA A 61 18.17 -28.21 -35.44
N HIS A 62 17.99 -26.90 -35.52
CA HIS A 62 18.75 -25.89 -34.78
C HIS A 62 17.98 -25.31 -33.59
N ASN A 63 16.91 -25.98 -33.13
CA ASN A 63 16.05 -25.56 -32.03
C ASN A 63 15.45 -24.15 -32.20
N ARG A 64 15.04 -23.81 -33.43
CA ARG A 64 14.31 -22.57 -33.71
C ARG A 64 12.82 -22.81 -33.81
N GLU A 65 12.04 -21.92 -33.21
CA GLU A 65 10.58 -21.93 -33.31
C GLU A 65 10.17 -21.22 -34.61
N VAL A 66 9.54 -21.95 -35.53
CA VAL A 66 9.11 -21.44 -36.82
C VAL A 66 7.59 -21.43 -36.87
N TRP A 67 7.05 -20.29 -37.31
CA TRP A 67 5.66 -20.16 -37.71
C TRP A 67 5.57 -20.20 -39.23
N VAL A 68 4.78 -21.13 -39.75
CA VAL A 68 4.52 -21.28 -41.17
C VAL A 68 3.15 -21.91 -41.36
N ASP A 69 2.37 -21.36 -42.30
CA ASP A 69 1.08 -21.95 -42.66
C ASP A 69 1.27 -22.97 -43.80
N PHE A 70 1.15 -24.26 -43.46
CA PHE A 70 1.16 -25.36 -44.42
C PHE A 70 -0.25 -25.83 -44.81
N GLU A 71 -1.32 -25.35 -44.16
CA GLU A 71 -2.67 -25.86 -44.39
C GLU A 71 -3.36 -25.15 -45.56
N ASP A 72 -4.14 -25.91 -46.34
CA ASP A 72 -5.00 -25.38 -47.39
C ASP A 72 -6.31 -24.87 -46.78
N ILE A 73 -6.40 -23.55 -46.52
CA ILE A 73 -7.57 -22.98 -45.81
C ILE A 73 -8.20 -21.81 -46.59
N PRO A 74 -9.55 -21.64 -46.54
CA PRO A 74 -10.27 -20.59 -47.25
C PRO A 74 -9.89 -19.17 -46.82
N LEU A 75 -9.93 -18.23 -47.76
CA LEU A 75 -9.74 -16.78 -47.54
C LEU A 75 -10.88 -16.18 -46.69
N THR A 76 -10.92 -16.48 -45.38
CA THR A 76 -11.82 -15.83 -44.42
C THR A 76 -11.10 -14.71 -43.68
N ALA A 77 -11.87 -13.75 -43.13
CA ALA A 77 -11.30 -12.68 -42.32
C ALA A 77 -10.61 -13.22 -41.06
N ASP A 78 -11.15 -14.27 -40.45
CA ASP A 78 -10.60 -14.87 -39.24
C ASP A 78 -9.23 -15.50 -39.49
N TRP A 79 -9.04 -16.20 -40.62
CA TRP A 79 -7.74 -16.78 -40.98
C TRP A 79 -6.68 -15.71 -41.24
N LEU A 80 -7.03 -14.62 -41.91
CA LEU A 80 -6.10 -13.50 -42.12
C LEU A 80 -5.64 -12.88 -40.80
N ASN A 81 -6.51 -12.83 -39.80
CA ASN A 81 -6.15 -12.34 -38.47
C ASN A 81 -5.16 -13.29 -37.77
N GLU A 82 -5.27 -14.60 -37.96
CA GLU A 82 -4.31 -15.57 -37.44
C GLU A 82 -2.93 -15.42 -38.09
N ILE A 83 -2.89 -15.22 -39.41
CA ILE A 83 -1.65 -14.91 -40.15
C ILE A 83 -0.99 -13.65 -39.57
N PHE A 84 -1.75 -12.56 -39.42
CA PHE A 84 -1.24 -11.30 -38.87
C PHE A 84 -0.77 -11.44 -37.42
N ALA A 85 -1.49 -12.19 -36.58
CA ALA A 85 -1.04 -12.50 -35.23
C ALA A 85 0.27 -13.31 -35.23
N GLY A 86 0.44 -14.23 -36.18
CA GLY A 86 1.70 -14.96 -36.40
C GLY A 86 2.86 -14.03 -36.76
N ILE A 87 2.63 -13.08 -37.67
CA ILE A 87 3.63 -12.06 -38.05
C ILE A 87 4.01 -11.19 -36.85
N GLU A 88 3.02 -10.76 -36.06
CA GLU A 88 3.23 -9.90 -34.90
C GLU A 88 4.03 -10.62 -33.80
N ALA A 89 3.72 -11.90 -33.55
CA ALA A 89 4.37 -12.73 -32.53
C ALA A 89 5.74 -13.31 -32.95
N ALA A 90 6.15 -13.15 -34.22
CA ALA A 90 7.44 -13.63 -34.70
C ALA A 90 8.55 -12.58 -34.58
N ASN A 91 9.76 -12.99 -34.22
CA ASN A 91 10.92 -12.08 -34.16
C ASN A 91 11.33 -11.56 -35.54
N THR A 92 11.32 -12.45 -36.53
CA THR A 92 11.71 -12.13 -37.90
C THR A 92 10.65 -12.58 -38.90
N PHE A 93 10.36 -11.73 -39.88
CA PHE A 93 9.59 -12.07 -41.07
C PHE A 93 10.55 -12.48 -42.19
N LEU A 94 10.53 -13.76 -42.55
CA LEU A 94 11.34 -14.34 -43.61
C LEU A 94 10.51 -14.41 -44.91
N ALA A 95 10.92 -13.64 -45.92
CA ALA A 95 10.24 -13.60 -47.21
C ALA A 95 10.93 -14.53 -48.21
N VAL A 96 10.27 -15.61 -48.64
CA VAL A 96 10.78 -16.56 -49.63
C VAL A 96 10.43 -16.10 -51.04
N ILE A 97 11.33 -15.32 -51.64
CA ILE A 97 11.15 -14.67 -52.92
C ILE A 97 11.27 -15.68 -54.07
N SER A 98 10.23 -15.70 -54.90
CA SER A 98 10.13 -16.42 -56.17
C SER A 98 9.19 -15.64 -57.11
N PRO A 99 9.16 -15.96 -58.42
CA PRO A 99 8.20 -15.33 -59.34
C PRO A 99 6.74 -15.49 -58.90
N ASP A 100 6.40 -16.61 -58.26
CA ASP A 100 5.03 -16.87 -57.78
C ASP A 100 4.74 -16.12 -56.46
N TYR A 101 5.75 -15.90 -55.62
CA TYR A 101 5.64 -15.11 -54.39
C TYR A 101 5.26 -13.65 -54.70
N VAL A 102 5.99 -12.98 -55.59
CA VAL A 102 5.78 -11.56 -55.90
C VAL A 102 4.50 -11.28 -56.70
N ARG A 103 3.92 -12.31 -57.33
CA ARG A 103 2.63 -12.22 -58.04
C ARG A 103 1.43 -12.41 -57.11
N SER A 104 1.64 -12.83 -55.87
CA SER A 104 0.59 -13.17 -54.93
C SER A 104 0.13 -11.93 -54.14
N SER A 105 -1.14 -11.55 -54.31
CA SER A 105 -1.73 -10.40 -53.60
C SER A 105 -1.89 -10.62 -52.10
N ILE A 106 -1.98 -11.87 -51.64
CA ILE A 106 -2.02 -12.17 -50.20
C ILE A 106 -0.67 -11.93 -49.54
N VAL A 107 0.40 -12.38 -50.18
CA VAL A 107 1.78 -12.17 -49.73
C VAL A 107 2.12 -10.69 -49.68
N GLU A 108 1.66 -9.90 -50.65
CA GLU A 108 1.82 -8.44 -50.63
C GLU A 108 1.24 -7.83 -49.34
N ARG A 109 0.05 -8.26 -48.91
CA ARG A 109 -0.57 -7.80 -47.67
C ARG A 109 0.20 -8.23 -46.42
N GLU A 110 0.77 -9.43 -46.40
CA GLU A 110 1.62 -9.91 -45.31
C GLU A 110 2.88 -9.07 -45.17
N VAL A 111 3.56 -8.79 -46.30
CA VAL A 111 4.77 -7.96 -46.32
C VAL A 111 4.48 -6.55 -45.85
N GLU A 112 3.38 -5.94 -46.30
CA GLU A 112 2.97 -4.60 -45.85
C GLU A 112 2.61 -4.60 -44.35
N HIS A 113 1.92 -5.64 -43.85
CA HIS A 113 1.65 -5.78 -42.41
C HIS A 113 2.96 -5.88 -41.61
N ALA A 114 3.89 -6.74 -42.01
CA ALA A 114 5.19 -6.87 -41.35
C ALA A 114 5.98 -5.56 -41.38
N PHE A 115 5.94 -4.83 -42.50
CA PHE A 115 6.63 -3.55 -42.65
C PHE A 115 6.03 -2.46 -41.73
N THR A 116 4.71 -2.32 -41.72
CA THR A 116 4.01 -1.33 -40.89
C THR A 116 4.15 -1.61 -39.39
N GLN A 117 4.18 -2.88 -39.00
CA GLN A 117 4.48 -3.34 -37.64
C GLN A 117 5.97 -3.19 -37.26
N GLY A 118 6.82 -2.71 -38.17
CA GLY A 118 8.25 -2.52 -37.93
C GLY A 118 8.99 -3.83 -37.65
N LYS A 119 8.54 -4.94 -38.23
CA LYS A 119 9.18 -6.25 -38.04
C LYS A 119 10.56 -6.27 -38.70
N ARG A 120 11.45 -7.12 -38.17
CA ARG A 120 12.69 -7.45 -38.85
C ARG A 120 12.36 -8.26 -40.10
N ILE A 121 12.70 -7.75 -41.28
CA ILE A 121 12.43 -8.44 -42.55
C ILE A 121 13.73 -9.01 -43.10
N VAL A 122 13.73 -10.30 -43.43
CA VAL A 122 14.86 -10.97 -44.09
C VAL A 122 14.36 -11.57 -45.42
N PRO A 123 14.70 -10.96 -46.56
CA PRO A 123 14.40 -11.53 -47.87
C PRO A 123 15.40 -12.63 -48.23
N ILE A 124 14.89 -13.76 -48.70
CA ILE A 124 15.67 -14.84 -49.31
C ILE A 124 15.16 -15.12 -50.72
N VAL A 125 16.06 -15.29 -51.69
CA VAL A 125 15.72 -15.59 -53.08
C VAL A 125 15.84 -17.08 -53.30
N TYR A 126 14.71 -17.76 -53.46
CA TYR A 126 14.68 -19.18 -53.81
C TYR A 126 14.71 -19.39 -55.33
N ARG A 127 13.97 -18.55 -56.08
CA ARG A 127 13.97 -18.56 -57.55
C ARG A 127 14.17 -17.15 -58.10
N ASP A 128 15.03 -17.02 -59.10
CA ASP A 128 15.35 -15.72 -59.70
C ASP A 128 14.11 -15.08 -60.36
N LEU A 129 13.99 -13.77 -60.21
CA LEU A 129 12.99 -12.95 -60.89
C LEU A 129 13.51 -12.60 -62.28
N VAL A 130 13.18 -13.43 -63.27
CA VAL A 130 13.74 -13.32 -64.63
C VAL A 130 13.07 -12.20 -65.43
N THR A 131 11.76 -12.02 -65.29
CA THR A 131 11.00 -11.02 -66.05
C THR A 131 11.08 -9.65 -65.39
N ASP A 132 11.10 -8.56 -66.18
CA ASP A 132 11.10 -7.20 -65.62
C ASP A 132 9.79 -6.91 -64.87
N GLU A 133 8.68 -7.49 -65.31
CA GLU A 133 7.39 -7.43 -64.60
C GLU A 133 7.50 -8.00 -63.18
N ASP A 134 8.16 -9.15 -62.99
CA ASP A 134 8.32 -9.75 -61.65
C ASP A 134 9.23 -8.91 -60.75
N LYS A 135 10.27 -8.28 -61.32
CA LYS A 135 11.18 -7.39 -60.56
C LYS A 135 10.44 -6.12 -60.11
N GLU A 136 9.59 -5.56 -60.96
CA GLU A 136 8.78 -4.38 -60.64
C GLU A 136 7.71 -4.66 -59.57
N ARG A 137 7.27 -5.92 -59.43
CA ARG A 137 6.32 -6.36 -58.40
C ARG A 137 6.94 -6.58 -57.02
N VAL A 138 8.27 -6.50 -56.89
CA VAL A 138 8.93 -6.66 -55.58
C VAL A 138 8.51 -5.53 -54.66
N HIS A 139 7.92 -5.89 -53.51
CA HIS A 139 7.51 -4.92 -52.51
C HIS A 139 8.70 -4.04 -52.07
N PRO A 140 8.57 -2.70 -52.01
CA PRO A 140 9.68 -1.81 -51.67
C PRO A 140 10.37 -2.14 -50.35
N ALA A 141 9.61 -2.64 -49.36
CA ALA A 141 10.15 -3.09 -48.08
C ALA A 141 11.18 -4.24 -48.22
N LEU A 142 11.06 -5.10 -49.24
CA LEU A 142 12.01 -6.19 -49.48
C LEU A 142 13.26 -5.70 -50.21
N ALA A 143 13.12 -4.71 -51.10
CA ALA A 143 14.20 -4.20 -51.93
C ALA A 143 15.28 -3.43 -51.14
N THR A 144 14.95 -2.92 -49.94
CA THR A 144 15.88 -2.14 -49.10
C THR A 144 16.76 -3.00 -48.19
N HIS A 145 16.57 -4.32 -48.18
CA HIS A 145 17.28 -5.25 -47.31
C HIS A 145 18.32 -6.07 -48.09
N ASN A 146 19.29 -6.65 -47.38
CA ASN A 146 20.26 -7.57 -47.98
C ASN A 146 19.60 -8.91 -48.27
N TRP A 147 19.75 -9.40 -49.50
CA TRP A 147 19.15 -10.65 -49.97
C TRP A 147 20.12 -11.82 -49.75
N LEU A 148 19.59 -12.93 -49.24
CA LEU A 148 20.30 -14.22 -49.22
C LEU A 148 19.81 -15.07 -50.38
N PHE A 149 20.71 -15.75 -51.09
CA PHE A 149 20.35 -16.53 -52.29
C PHE A 149 20.36 -18.02 -51.96
N PHE A 150 19.19 -18.65 -52.08
CA PHE A 150 18.94 -20.08 -51.87
C PHE A 150 18.51 -20.76 -53.19
N ARG A 151 19.10 -20.34 -54.31
CA ARG A 151 18.77 -20.92 -55.62
C ARG A 151 19.30 -22.36 -55.67
N GLU A 152 18.82 -23.13 -56.64
CA GLU A 152 19.27 -24.52 -56.84
C GLU A 152 20.80 -24.64 -57.02
N SER A 153 21.44 -23.60 -57.56
CA SER A 153 22.90 -23.54 -57.73
C SER A 153 23.68 -23.14 -56.49
N ASP A 154 23.04 -22.61 -55.45
CA ASP A 154 23.70 -22.12 -54.24
C ASP A 154 23.82 -23.24 -53.20
N ASP A 155 24.83 -23.15 -52.33
CA ASP A 155 24.98 -24.08 -51.21
C ASP A 155 23.99 -23.74 -50.10
N PHE A 156 23.03 -24.65 -49.88
CA PHE A 156 21.99 -24.49 -48.88
C PHE A 156 22.55 -24.40 -47.46
N ASP A 157 23.51 -25.27 -47.10
CA ASP A 157 24.00 -25.36 -45.72
C ASP A 157 24.86 -24.13 -45.37
N GLU A 158 25.68 -23.66 -46.30
CA GLU A 158 26.44 -22.41 -46.16
C GLU A 158 25.51 -21.20 -46.00
N THR A 159 24.52 -21.09 -46.89
CA THR A 159 23.58 -19.95 -46.87
C THR A 159 22.67 -20.00 -45.65
N PHE A 160 22.25 -21.19 -45.21
CA PHE A 160 21.47 -21.37 -44.00
C PHE A 160 22.25 -20.99 -42.74
N ALA A 161 23.56 -21.32 -42.67
CA ALA A 161 24.42 -20.85 -41.59
C ALA A 161 24.53 -19.31 -41.57
N ALA A 162 24.61 -18.68 -42.75
CA ALA A 162 24.58 -17.21 -42.87
C ALA A 162 23.23 -16.62 -42.43
N LEU A 163 22.11 -17.28 -42.76
CA LEU A 163 20.78 -16.90 -42.32
C LEU A 163 20.67 -16.96 -40.78
N LEU A 164 21.08 -18.06 -40.15
CA LEU A 164 21.09 -18.19 -38.69
C LEU A 164 21.92 -17.09 -38.03
N LYS A 165 23.11 -16.81 -38.56
CA LYS A 165 23.95 -15.72 -38.06
C LYS A 165 23.28 -14.35 -38.17
N SER A 166 22.53 -14.12 -39.25
CA SER A 166 21.71 -12.92 -39.38
C SER A 166 20.68 -12.88 -38.26
N LEU A 167 19.86 -13.91 -38.10
CA LEU A 167 18.79 -13.98 -37.08
C LEU A 167 19.33 -13.78 -35.65
N ASP A 168 20.51 -14.29 -35.35
CA ASP A 168 21.16 -14.14 -34.04
C ASP A 168 21.74 -12.75 -33.76
N THR A 169 21.90 -11.93 -34.79
CA THR A 169 22.37 -10.55 -34.61
C THR A 169 21.33 -9.76 -33.84
N ASP A 170 21.72 -9.25 -32.66
CA ASP A 170 20.88 -8.47 -31.75
C ASP A 170 19.58 -9.19 -31.32
N LEU A 171 19.62 -10.51 -31.17
CA LEU A 171 18.45 -11.34 -30.88
C LEU A 171 17.65 -10.85 -29.66
N ASP A 172 18.30 -10.57 -28.52
CA ASP A 172 17.62 -10.09 -27.30
C ASP A 172 16.85 -8.79 -27.56
N TYR A 173 17.40 -7.90 -28.39
CA TYR A 173 16.77 -6.64 -28.76
C TYR A 173 15.53 -6.89 -29.64
N VAL A 174 15.62 -7.79 -30.62
CA VAL A 174 14.52 -8.13 -31.52
C VAL A 174 13.42 -8.91 -30.78
N SER A 175 13.80 -9.79 -29.86
CA SER A 175 12.84 -10.52 -29.02
C SER A 175 12.02 -9.57 -28.15
N LEU A 176 12.68 -8.61 -27.49
CA LEU A 176 11.98 -7.63 -26.66
C LEU A 176 11.19 -6.63 -27.53
N HIS A 177 11.64 -6.32 -28.74
CA HIS A 177 10.86 -5.57 -29.72
C HIS A 177 9.51 -6.27 -30.00
N THR A 178 9.54 -7.56 -30.31
CA THR A 178 8.33 -8.36 -30.57
C THR A 178 7.43 -8.45 -29.34
N GLU A 179 7.99 -8.73 -28.17
CA GLU A 179 7.20 -8.81 -26.94
C GLU A 179 6.47 -7.50 -26.63
N LEU A 180 7.17 -6.37 -26.75
CA LEU A 180 6.59 -5.05 -26.52
C LEU A 180 5.52 -4.70 -27.56
N LEU A 181 5.71 -5.13 -28.82
CA LEU A 181 4.73 -4.92 -29.88
C LEU A 181 3.44 -5.67 -29.59
N VAL A 182 3.55 -6.96 -29.26
CA VAL A 182 2.41 -7.81 -28.92
C VAL A 182 1.63 -7.24 -27.73
N LYS A 183 2.33 -6.80 -26.68
CA LYS A 183 1.69 -6.18 -25.51
C LYS A 183 1.05 -4.82 -25.84
N ALA A 184 1.66 -4.02 -26.71
CA ALA A 184 1.08 -2.78 -27.18
C ALA A 184 -0.21 -3.04 -27.97
N ASN A 185 -0.19 -3.99 -28.92
CA ASN A 185 -1.35 -4.39 -29.70
C ASN A 185 -2.47 -4.95 -28.80
N GLU A 186 -2.13 -5.78 -27.81
CA GLU A 186 -3.09 -6.29 -26.83
C GLU A 186 -3.73 -5.13 -26.04
N TRP A 187 -2.92 -4.22 -25.50
CA TRP A 187 -3.41 -3.06 -24.75
C TRP A 187 -4.34 -2.17 -25.59
N GLU A 188 -4.01 -1.91 -26.85
CA GLU A 188 -4.85 -1.16 -27.79
C GLU A 188 -6.18 -1.89 -28.06
N SER A 189 -6.11 -3.20 -28.34
CA SER A 189 -7.30 -4.03 -28.62
C SER A 189 -8.27 -4.12 -27.43
N LYS A 190 -7.75 -4.00 -26.20
CA LYS A 190 -8.53 -4.02 -24.95
C LYS A 190 -9.03 -2.63 -24.56
N GLY A 191 -8.99 -1.66 -25.47
CA GLY A 191 -9.51 -0.32 -25.23
C GLY A 191 -8.64 0.50 -24.28
N PHE A 192 -7.33 0.28 -24.31
CA PHE A 192 -6.33 0.99 -23.51
C PHE A 192 -6.47 0.80 -21.99
N ASP A 193 -6.91 -0.39 -21.55
CA ASP A 193 -7.10 -0.71 -20.14
C ASP A 193 -5.76 -0.68 -19.36
N ASP A 194 -5.72 0.09 -18.26
CA ASP A 194 -4.55 0.29 -17.39
C ASP A 194 -3.99 -1.05 -16.82
N SER A 195 -4.78 -2.13 -16.77
CA SER A 195 -4.37 -3.44 -16.27
C SER A 195 -3.37 -4.18 -17.18
N PHE A 196 -3.30 -3.81 -18.46
CA PHE A 196 -2.35 -4.35 -19.44
C PHE A 196 -1.05 -3.54 -19.51
N LEU A 197 -0.93 -2.45 -18.76
CA LEU A 197 0.27 -1.61 -18.76
C LEU A 197 1.40 -2.22 -17.93
N LEU A 198 2.64 -1.96 -18.35
CA LEU A 198 3.83 -2.43 -17.66
C LEU A 198 4.03 -1.71 -16.31
N TYR A 199 4.53 -2.45 -15.32
CA TYR A 199 4.96 -1.91 -14.04
C TYR A 199 6.16 -2.68 -13.50
N GLY A 200 6.90 -2.08 -12.56
CA GLY A 200 8.01 -2.76 -11.89
C GLY A 200 9.19 -3.06 -12.83
N THR A 201 9.66 -4.31 -12.83
CA THR A 201 10.83 -4.73 -13.63
C THR A 201 10.58 -4.67 -15.15
N PRO A 202 9.49 -5.24 -15.69
CA PRO A 202 9.20 -5.14 -17.13
C PRO A 202 9.19 -3.71 -17.68
N LEU A 203 8.65 -2.74 -16.93
CA LEU A 203 8.67 -1.34 -17.35
C LEU A 203 10.10 -0.79 -17.43
N ARG A 204 10.97 -1.12 -16.47
CA ARG A 204 12.37 -0.67 -16.48
C ARG A 204 13.15 -1.30 -17.63
N GLU A 205 12.89 -2.57 -17.94
CA GLU A 205 13.49 -3.26 -19.07
C GLU A 205 13.05 -2.63 -20.40
N ALA A 206 11.76 -2.35 -20.56
CA ALA A 206 11.23 -1.66 -21.73
C ALA A 206 11.81 -0.24 -21.91
N GLN A 207 11.97 0.51 -20.81
CA GLN A 207 12.61 1.83 -20.82
C GLN A 207 14.09 1.75 -21.23
N ALA A 208 14.83 0.78 -20.68
CA ALA A 208 16.22 0.57 -21.02
C ALA A 208 16.39 0.14 -22.48
N TRP A 209 15.51 -0.74 -22.97
CA TRP A 209 15.46 -1.14 -24.37
C TRP A 209 15.23 0.05 -25.29
N LEU A 210 14.25 0.90 -24.99
CA LEU A 210 13.95 2.10 -25.77
C LEU A 210 15.12 3.11 -25.73
N ALA A 211 15.80 3.26 -24.60
CA ALA A 211 16.96 4.14 -24.48
C ALA A 211 18.18 3.65 -25.28
N ASN A 212 18.34 2.32 -25.40
CA ASN A 212 19.46 1.69 -26.10
C ASN A 212 19.15 1.36 -27.58
N SER A 213 18.03 1.81 -28.12
CA SER A 213 17.58 1.46 -29.48
C SER A 213 18.26 2.26 -30.59
N ALA A 214 19.10 3.24 -30.26
CA ALA A 214 19.76 4.09 -31.26
C ALA A 214 20.69 3.26 -32.16
N GLY A 215 20.45 3.29 -33.47
CA GLY A 215 21.22 2.53 -34.46
C GLY A 215 20.88 1.03 -34.53
N LYS A 216 19.91 0.55 -33.74
CA LYS A 216 19.40 -0.82 -33.82
C LYS A 216 18.38 -0.97 -34.95
N GLN A 217 18.26 -2.18 -35.48
CA GLN A 217 17.29 -2.56 -36.51
C GLN A 217 16.49 -3.77 -36.05
N PRO A 218 15.15 -3.74 -36.11
CA PRO A 218 14.31 -2.61 -36.52
C PRO A 218 14.29 -1.48 -35.47
N PRO A 219 14.02 -0.22 -35.87
CA PRO A 219 13.85 0.86 -34.91
C PRO A 219 12.55 0.69 -34.12
N PRO A 220 12.44 1.23 -32.89
CA PRO A 220 11.18 1.18 -32.15
C PRO A 220 10.05 1.86 -32.93
N THR A 221 8.91 1.18 -33.03
CA THR A 221 7.68 1.74 -33.59
C THR A 221 7.08 2.83 -32.71
N GLU A 222 6.10 3.57 -33.25
CA GLU A 222 5.32 4.53 -32.45
C GLU A 222 4.50 3.82 -31.36
N GLN A 223 3.96 2.63 -31.67
CA GLN A 223 3.21 1.81 -30.71
C GLN A 223 4.06 1.47 -29.47
N HIS A 224 5.34 1.09 -29.64
CA HIS A 224 6.24 0.88 -28.50
C HIS A 224 6.37 2.13 -27.63
N ARG A 225 6.61 3.29 -28.25
CA ARG A 225 6.77 4.55 -27.52
C ARG A 225 5.50 4.92 -26.76
N ASN A 226 4.34 4.76 -27.39
CA ASN A 226 3.05 5.06 -26.79
C ASN A 226 2.74 4.14 -25.61
N TYR A 227 2.97 2.84 -25.77
CA TYR A 227 2.75 1.84 -24.72
C TYR A 227 3.68 2.03 -23.51
N ILE A 228 4.97 2.28 -23.74
CA ILE A 228 5.94 2.56 -22.66
C ILE A 228 5.57 3.87 -21.95
N ALA A 229 5.28 4.94 -22.69
CA ALA A 229 4.90 6.23 -22.10
C ALA A 229 3.59 6.14 -21.29
N ALA A 230 2.61 5.36 -21.76
CA ALA A 230 1.37 5.12 -21.01
C ALA A 230 1.65 4.36 -19.71
N SER A 231 2.50 3.34 -19.76
CA SER A 231 2.95 2.57 -18.59
C SER A 231 3.66 3.45 -17.55
N GLU A 232 4.53 4.37 -17.98
CA GLU A 232 5.18 5.35 -17.10
C GLU A 232 4.16 6.26 -16.39
N ARG A 233 3.20 6.81 -17.15
CA ARG A 233 2.14 7.67 -16.61
C ARG A 233 1.27 6.92 -15.62
N PHE A 234 0.96 5.65 -15.88
CA PHE A 234 0.21 4.80 -14.97
C PHE A 234 0.93 4.63 -13.63
N VAL A 235 2.22 4.25 -13.64
CA VAL A 235 3.01 4.10 -12.41
C VAL A 235 3.15 5.43 -11.66
N ALA A 236 3.35 6.55 -12.37
CA ALA A 236 3.42 7.87 -11.77
C ALA A 236 2.09 8.28 -11.10
N ARG A 237 0.95 8.05 -11.75
CA ARG A 237 -0.39 8.29 -11.19
C ARG A 237 -0.63 7.46 -9.93
N ARG A 238 -0.29 6.16 -9.97
CA ARG A 238 -0.43 5.24 -8.83
C ARG A 238 0.43 5.68 -7.65
N ARG A 239 1.69 6.05 -7.90
CA ARG A 239 2.60 6.54 -6.85
C ARG A 239 2.04 7.80 -6.18
N ARG A 240 1.57 8.78 -6.97
CA ARG A 240 0.97 10.02 -6.44
C ARG A 240 -0.25 9.76 -5.55
N ARG A 241 -1.15 8.85 -5.97
CA ARG A 241 -2.32 8.45 -5.17
C ARG A 241 -1.91 7.78 -3.86
N MET A 242 -0.97 6.84 -3.91
CA MET A 242 -0.46 6.16 -2.71
C MET A 242 0.19 7.14 -1.73
N THR A 243 1.01 8.07 -2.22
CA THR A 243 1.61 9.10 -1.36
C THR A 243 0.56 10.03 -0.77
N ALA A 244 -0.47 10.41 -1.53
CA ALA A 244 -1.56 11.24 -1.02
C ALA A 244 -2.36 10.53 0.09
N PHE A 245 -2.69 9.24 -0.09
CA PHE A 245 -3.37 8.45 0.93
C PHE A 245 -2.51 8.27 2.19
N ALA A 246 -1.21 8.05 2.04
CA ALA A 246 -0.29 7.96 3.17
C ALA A 246 -0.26 9.28 3.96
N ILE A 247 -0.14 10.42 3.28
CA ILE A 247 -0.18 11.75 3.91
C ILE A 247 -1.52 11.97 4.62
N TYR A 248 -2.63 11.67 3.96
CA TYR A 248 -3.96 11.78 4.55
C TYR A 248 -4.11 10.93 5.82
N GLY A 249 -3.63 9.68 5.79
CA GLY A 249 -3.63 8.80 6.96
C GLY A 249 -2.82 9.37 8.14
N VAL A 250 -1.66 9.97 7.88
CA VAL A 250 -0.85 10.63 8.91
C VAL A 250 -1.58 11.84 9.51
N VAL A 251 -2.23 12.66 8.68
CA VAL A 251 -3.00 13.83 9.15
C VAL A 251 -4.18 13.39 10.03
N VAL A 252 -4.95 12.38 9.60
CA VAL A 252 -6.06 11.84 10.39
C VAL A 252 -5.57 11.26 11.71
N LEU A 253 -4.46 10.52 11.69
CA LEU A 253 -3.85 9.99 12.91
C LEU A 253 -3.41 11.10 13.87
N PHE A 254 -2.77 12.15 13.35
CA PHE A 254 -2.36 13.30 14.14
C PHE A 254 -3.56 14.00 14.79
N LEU A 255 -4.63 14.25 14.02
CA LEU A 255 -5.86 14.87 14.55
C LEU A 255 -6.53 14.00 15.62
N ALA A 256 -6.56 12.68 15.43
CA ALA A 256 -7.10 11.76 16.43
C ALA A 256 -6.27 11.78 17.73
N LEU A 257 -4.94 11.77 17.63
CA LEU A 257 -4.04 11.88 18.79
C LEU A 257 -4.17 13.23 19.48
N PHE A 258 -4.31 14.32 18.73
CA PHE A 258 -4.52 15.66 19.26
C PHE A 258 -5.85 15.75 20.03
N ALA A 259 -6.94 15.21 19.47
CA ALA A 259 -8.23 15.16 20.16
C ALA A 259 -8.16 14.34 21.47
N LEU A 260 -7.45 13.20 21.47
CA LEU A 260 -7.23 12.40 22.68
C LEU A 260 -6.38 13.14 23.72
N PHE A 261 -5.39 13.91 23.29
CA PHE A 261 -4.56 14.71 24.17
C PHE A 261 -5.37 15.82 24.86
N GLU A 262 -6.16 16.57 24.09
CA GLU A 262 -7.08 17.58 24.62
C GLU A 262 -8.13 16.98 25.57
N ALA A 263 -8.71 15.81 25.24
CA ALA A 263 -9.65 15.13 26.13
C ALA A 263 -9.00 14.70 27.46
N ARG A 264 -7.74 14.26 27.43
CA ARG A 264 -6.98 13.93 28.65
C ARG A 264 -6.65 15.18 29.46
N LEU A 265 -6.28 16.28 28.82
CA LEU A 265 -6.06 17.57 29.48
C LEU A 265 -7.36 18.08 30.13
N ALA A 266 -8.49 18.01 29.43
CA ALA A 266 -9.79 18.40 29.96
C ALA A 266 -10.19 17.54 31.16
N SER A 267 -9.99 16.22 31.09
CA SER A 267 -10.27 15.32 32.22
C SER A 267 -9.43 15.64 33.46
N ARG A 268 -8.16 16.01 33.27
CA ARG A 268 -7.28 16.45 34.39
C ARG A 268 -7.79 17.73 35.03
N ARG A 269 -8.12 18.75 34.22
CA ARG A 269 -8.69 20.03 34.71
C ARG A 269 -10.00 19.80 35.48
N ALA A 270 -10.88 18.92 34.98
CA ALA A 270 -12.12 18.59 35.66
C ALA A 270 -11.87 17.93 37.02
N THR A 271 -10.87 17.05 37.11
CA THR A 271 -10.51 16.36 38.36
C THR A 271 -9.93 17.35 39.37
N GLU A 272 -9.03 18.24 38.93
CA GLU A 272 -8.45 19.30 39.76
C GLU A 272 -9.54 20.25 40.29
N ALA A 273 -10.48 20.67 39.45
CA ALA A 273 -11.60 21.52 39.86
C ALA A 273 -12.52 20.83 40.89
N ASN A 274 -12.85 19.55 40.67
CA ASN A 274 -13.66 18.78 41.61
C ASN A 274 -12.95 18.61 42.96
N ASN A 275 -11.63 18.33 42.95
CA ASN A 275 -10.84 18.21 44.17
C ASN A 275 -10.78 19.54 44.94
N ALA A 276 -10.62 20.67 44.23
CA ALA A 276 -10.62 21.99 44.86
C ALA A 276 -12.00 22.34 45.47
N LEU A 277 -13.09 21.96 44.81
CA LEU A 277 -14.44 22.12 45.36
C LEU A 277 -14.62 21.29 46.62
N LEU A 278 -14.19 20.01 46.59
CA LEU A 278 -14.25 19.11 47.74
C LEU A 278 -13.48 19.64 48.96
N THR A 279 -12.31 20.25 48.74
CA THR A 279 -11.54 20.86 49.83
C THR A 279 -12.25 22.05 50.45
N VAL A 280 -12.84 22.92 49.63
CA VAL A 280 -13.59 24.09 50.14
C VAL A 280 -14.85 23.65 50.90
N THR A 281 -15.57 22.62 50.41
CA THR A 281 -16.73 22.09 51.13
C THR A 281 -16.33 21.43 52.45
N ALA A 282 -15.22 20.68 52.47
CA ALA A 282 -14.72 20.06 53.70
C ALA A 282 -14.32 21.10 54.75
N GLU A 283 -13.64 22.18 54.35
CA GLU A 283 -13.32 23.29 55.25
C GLU A 283 -14.58 23.99 55.78
N ALA A 284 -15.58 24.20 54.92
CA ALA A 284 -16.86 24.78 55.33
C ALA A 284 -17.60 23.91 56.35
N ASP A 285 -17.59 22.58 56.17
CA ASP A 285 -18.19 21.64 57.11
C ASP A 285 -17.47 21.67 58.47
N ILE A 286 -16.13 21.70 58.49
CA ILE A 286 -15.34 21.83 59.72
C ILE A 286 -15.71 23.12 60.45
N ILE A 287 -15.76 24.26 59.74
CA ILE A 287 -16.13 25.56 60.32
C ILE A 287 -17.57 25.53 60.85
N ALA A 288 -18.51 24.91 60.12
CA ALA A 288 -19.90 24.78 60.55
C ALA A 288 -20.00 23.96 61.84
N THR A 289 -19.26 22.85 61.92
CA THR A 289 -19.23 21.97 63.09
C THR A 289 -18.64 22.71 64.30
N GLN A 290 -17.54 23.45 64.09
CA GLN A 290 -16.91 24.22 65.15
C GLN A 290 -17.82 25.34 65.68
N ARG A 291 -18.54 26.03 64.79
CA ARG A 291 -19.55 27.02 65.21
C ARG A 291 -20.68 26.41 66.00
N GLN A 292 -21.07 25.17 65.69
CA GLN A 292 -22.10 24.46 66.45
C GLN A 292 -21.58 24.12 67.85
N ASN A 293 -20.38 23.56 67.96
CA ASN A 293 -19.74 23.29 69.25
C ASN A 293 -19.59 24.56 70.11
N ASP A 294 -19.23 25.69 69.50
CA ASP A 294 -19.12 26.98 70.20
C ASP A 294 -20.49 27.47 70.71
N ARG A 295 -21.57 27.25 69.94
CA ARG A 295 -22.93 27.58 70.39
C ARG A 295 -23.36 26.68 71.55
N ASP A 296 -23.11 25.39 71.44
CA ASP A 296 -23.45 24.41 72.48
C ASP A 296 -22.70 24.71 73.77
N LEU A 297 -21.39 25.00 73.69
CA LEU A 297 -20.57 25.41 74.83
C LEU A 297 -21.11 26.68 75.48
N ARG A 298 -21.48 27.70 74.69
CA ARG A 298 -22.09 28.93 75.21
C ARG A 298 -23.42 28.68 75.90
N MET A 299 -24.25 27.77 75.38
CA MET A 299 -25.51 27.39 76.02
C MET A 299 -25.25 26.71 77.37
N THR A 300 -24.29 25.79 77.44
CA THR A 300 -23.89 25.14 78.70
C THR A 300 -23.37 26.15 79.73
N ILE A 301 -22.46 27.05 79.33
CA ILE A 301 -21.94 28.10 80.22
C ILE A 301 -23.07 29.02 80.72
N ASN A 302 -23.98 29.44 79.84
CA ASN A 302 -25.09 30.30 80.26
C ASN A 302 -26.06 29.60 81.21
N ALA A 303 -26.29 28.29 81.02
CA ALA A 303 -27.09 27.50 81.95
C ALA A 303 -26.41 27.40 83.33
N GLU A 304 -25.09 27.21 83.38
CA GLU A 304 -24.32 27.16 84.62
C GLU A 304 -24.27 28.54 85.33
N ILE A 305 -24.14 29.64 84.59
CA ILE A 305 -24.26 30.99 85.14
C ILE A 305 -25.67 31.22 85.70
N ALA A 306 -26.72 30.72 85.02
CA ALA A 306 -28.10 30.83 85.49
C ALA A 306 -28.33 30.07 86.82
N THR A 307 -27.72 28.90 87.00
CA THR A 307 -27.79 28.16 88.27
C THR A 307 -27.04 28.88 89.38
N VAL A 308 -25.83 29.40 89.11
CA VAL A 308 -25.05 30.15 90.11
C VAL A 308 -25.71 31.47 90.49
N THR A 309 -26.33 32.16 89.53
CA THR A 309 -27.09 33.40 89.82
C THR A 309 -28.35 33.11 90.61
N ALA A 310 -29.05 31.99 90.37
CA ALA A 310 -30.16 31.55 91.20
C ALA A 310 -29.72 31.28 92.65
N GLU A 311 -28.60 30.60 92.87
CA GLU A 311 -28.01 30.40 94.21
C GLU A 311 -27.67 31.73 94.89
N HIS A 312 -27.02 32.67 94.19
CA HIS A 312 -26.71 33.99 94.74
C HIS A 312 -27.95 34.80 95.09
N ILE A 313 -29.02 34.72 94.28
CA ILE A 313 -30.30 35.38 94.57
C ILE A 313 -30.91 34.79 95.86
N ILE A 314 -30.87 33.46 96.03
CA ILE A 314 -31.35 32.80 97.26
C ILE A 314 -30.59 33.32 98.48
N ILE A 315 -29.25 33.33 98.44
CA ILE A 315 -28.40 33.84 99.53
C ILE A 315 -28.70 35.32 99.82
N ALA A 316 -28.85 36.15 98.79
CA ALA A 316 -29.17 37.57 98.95
C ALA A 316 -30.57 37.80 99.55
N THR A 317 -31.56 37.00 99.17
CA THR A 317 -32.90 37.05 99.78
C THR A 317 -32.88 36.63 101.24
N GLU A 318 -32.08 35.61 101.59
CA GLU A 318 -31.93 35.17 102.97
C GLU A 318 -31.26 36.23 103.86
N SER A 319 -30.21 36.91 103.34
CA SER A 319 -29.59 38.06 104.02
C SER A 319 -30.59 39.21 104.20
N ALA A 320 -31.37 39.56 103.17
CA ALA A 320 -32.33 40.65 103.26
C ALA A 320 -33.48 40.34 104.25
N ILE A 321 -33.91 39.08 104.34
CA ILE A 321 -34.87 38.62 105.36
C ILE A 321 -34.24 38.72 106.76
N HIS A 322 -32.97 38.34 106.92
CA HIS A 322 -32.25 38.48 108.19
C HIS A 322 -32.16 39.95 108.62
N ASP A 323 -31.76 40.85 107.72
CA ASP A 323 -31.66 42.29 108.01
C ASP A 323 -33.01 42.93 108.34
N ALA A 324 -34.08 42.56 107.63
CA ALA A 324 -35.44 43.01 107.92
C ALA A 324 -35.97 42.47 109.26
N LEU A 325 -35.60 41.24 109.63
CA LEU A 325 -35.92 40.64 110.93
C LEU A 325 -35.18 41.35 112.07
N VAL A 326 -33.89 41.67 111.88
CA VAL A 326 -33.11 42.45 112.85
C VAL A 326 -33.70 43.85 113.02
N ALA A 327 -34.04 44.54 111.93
CA ALA A 327 -34.65 45.87 111.99
C ALA A 327 -36.03 45.88 112.67
N THR A 328 -36.83 44.82 112.51
CA THR A 328 -38.13 44.69 113.20
C THR A 328 -37.97 44.31 114.67
N LEU A 329 -36.97 43.51 115.03
CA LEU A 329 -36.62 43.21 116.43
C LEU A 329 -36.12 44.46 117.17
N ASP A 330 -35.28 45.29 116.54
CA ASP A 330 -34.80 46.57 117.08
C ASP A 330 -35.96 47.55 117.32
N ALA A 331 -36.94 47.62 116.40
CA ALA A 331 -38.11 48.50 116.53
C ALA A 331 -39.05 48.11 117.69
N VAL A 332 -38.99 46.86 118.17
CA VAL A 332 -39.82 46.33 119.27
C VAL A 332 -39.05 46.30 120.61
N GLY A 333 -37.77 46.71 120.63
CA GLY A 333 -36.99 46.84 121.86
C GLY A 333 -36.52 45.51 122.46
N ILE A 334 -36.33 44.48 121.62
CA ILE A 334 -35.85 43.16 122.02
C ILE A 334 -34.37 43.03 121.64
N ASP A 335 -33.50 42.78 122.62
CA ASP A 335 -32.06 42.56 122.42
C ASP A 335 -31.80 41.30 121.58
N ALA A 336 -31.24 41.51 120.39
CA ALA A 336 -30.96 40.48 119.37
C ALA A 336 -29.92 39.43 119.81
N GLN A 337 -29.24 39.59 120.95
CA GLN A 337 -28.28 38.60 121.46
C GLN A 337 -28.91 37.42 122.24
N SER A 338 -30.25 37.35 122.34
CA SER A 338 -30.95 36.33 123.14
C SER A 338 -31.66 35.23 122.34
N VAL A 339 -31.52 35.19 121.01
CA VAL A 339 -32.16 34.18 120.15
C VAL A 339 -31.22 32.99 119.90
N PRO A 340 -31.62 31.73 120.18
CA PRO A 340 -30.78 30.55 119.97
C PRO A 340 -30.64 30.22 118.48
N THR A 341 -29.42 30.35 117.94
CA THR A 341 -29.10 30.00 116.55
C THR A 341 -28.76 28.50 116.43
N THR A 342 -29.76 27.62 116.57
CA THR A 342 -29.65 26.23 116.11
C THR A 342 -31.01 25.72 115.63
N ILE A 343 -31.15 25.59 114.31
CA ILE A 343 -32.11 24.68 113.69
C ILE A 343 -31.29 23.70 112.85
N PRO A 344 -31.30 22.39 113.12
CA PRO A 344 -30.63 21.42 112.28
C PRO A 344 -31.46 21.20 111.01
N PHE A 345 -30.89 21.51 109.85
CA PHE A 345 -31.46 21.12 108.57
C PHE A 345 -30.83 19.78 108.14
N ASP A 346 -31.61 18.71 108.26
CA ASP A 346 -31.29 17.37 107.77
C ASP A 346 -31.65 17.31 106.29
N ALA A 347 -30.63 17.21 105.42
CA ALA A 347 -30.79 16.99 104.00
C ALA A 347 -30.15 15.65 103.63
N THR A 348 -30.90 14.57 103.82
CA THR A 348 -30.67 13.30 103.13
C THR A 348 -30.65 13.52 101.60
N PRO A 349 -29.59 13.14 100.88
CA PRO A 349 -29.57 13.18 99.43
C PRO A 349 -30.33 11.97 98.87
N LEU A 350 -31.38 12.21 98.08
CA LEU A 350 -31.98 11.20 97.21
C LEU A 350 -31.23 11.15 95.87
N PRO A 351 -31.20 9.99 95.20
CA PRO A 351 -30.10 9.58 94.34
C PRO A 351 -30.17 10.14 92.92
N PHE A 352 -28.98 10.36 92.36
CA PHE A 352 -28.71 10.47 90.93
C PHE A 352 -29.24 9.23 90.21
N ASP A 353 -30.15 9.41 89.25
CA ASP A 353 -30.46 8.40 88.24
C ASP A 353 -29.91 8.85 86.88
N ASP A 354 -29.02 8.01 86.36
CA ASP A 354 -28.48 7.96 85.01
C ASP A 354 -29.58 8.02 83.95
N LEU A 355 -29.50 8.97 83.00
CA LEU A 355 -30.03 8.78 81.65
C LEU A 355 -29.11 9.43 80.61
N ASN A 356 -28.04 8.69 80.30
CA ASN A 356 -27.35 8.75 79.02
C ASN A 356 -28.27 8.23 77.91
N PRO A 357 -28.30 8.86 76.72
CA PRO A 357 -28.21 8.04 75.53
C PRO A 357 -27.15 8.56 74.56
N THR A 358 -26.17 7.69 74.35
CA THR A 358 -25.34 7.59 73.14
C THR A 358 -26.13 7.78 71.84
N PRO A 359 -25.56 8.42 70.82
CA PRO A 359 -25.92 8.17 69.44
C PRO A 359 -24.83 7.31 68.76
N THR A 360 -25.22 6.17 68.19
CA THR A 360 -24.63 5.57 66.98
C THR A 360 -25.55 4.44 66.49
N PRO A 361 -25.53 4.07 65.20
CA PRO A 361 -24.74 4.62 64.09
C PRO A 361 -25.51 5.61 63.21
#